data_AF-A0A6P9AST7-F1
#
_entry.id   AF-A0A6P9AST7-F1
#
_cell.length_a   1.000
_cell.length_b   1.000
_cell.length_c   1.000
_cell.angle_alpha   90.00
_cell.angle_beta   90.00
_cell.angle_gamma   90.00
#
_symmetry.space_group_name_H-M   'P 1'
#
loop_
_entity.id
_entity.type
_entity.pdbx_description
1 polymer ?
#
loop_
_entity_poly.entity_id
_entity_poly.type
_entity_poly.pdbx_seq_one_letter_code
_entity_poly.pdbx_strand_id
1 'polypeptide(L)'
;VDRPFSSPLALTLPFLSSSSLAQVDGQVVALLVQNLERLDESVKEEADGVHNTLAIIENMAEFRPEVCADAAQQGLMQWLLKRLKAKMPFDANKLYCSEVLAILLQNTDDNREMLGELDGIDVLLQQLSVFKRHNPGPAEEQEMMENLFDALCSSLMLSSNRDRFLKGEGLQLMNLML
;
A
#
# COMPACT_ATOMS: atom_id res chain seq x y z
N VAL A 1 42.41 -35.62 41.86
CA VAL A 1 41.54 -36.60 41.17
C VAL A 1 40.11 -36.16 41.48
N ASP A 2 39.32 -35.50 40.66
CA ASP A 2 39.42 -35.00 39.30
C ASP A 2 38.49 -33.77 39.18
N ARG A 3 38.84 -32.81 38.32
CA ARG A 3 38.01 -31.64 38.01
C ARG A 3 36.84 -32.08 37.10
N PRO A 4 35.61 -31.57 37.26
CA PRO A 4 34.68 -31.51 36.14
C PRO A 4 35.00 -30.26 35.32
N PHE A 5 35.15 -30.48 34.02
CA PHE A 5 35.38 -29.48 32.98
C PHE A 5 34.29 -28.39 33.01
N SER A 6 34.69 -27.13 33.21
CA SER A 6 33.90 -25.98 32.79
C SER A 6 34.06 -25.83 31.28
N SER A 7 33.03 -26.20 30.51
CA SER A 7 32.91 -25.76 29.12
C SER A 7 32.18 -24.40 29.09
N PRO A 8 32.73 -23.33 28.50
CA PRO A 8 32.03 -22.04 28.42
C PRO A 8 31.03 -21.94 27.24
N LEU A 9 30.78 -23.03 26.51
CA LEU A 9 30.16 -22.97 25.17
C LEU A 9 28.67 -23.33 25.11
N ALA A 10 28.00 -23.55 26.25
CA ALA A 10 26.63 -24.08 26.25
C ALA A 10 25.51 -23.04 26.52
N LEU A 11 25.81 -21.75 26.68
CA LEU A 11 24.83 -20.78 27.20
C LEU A 11 24.48 -19.58 26.32
N THR A 12 24.87 -19.54 25.04
CA THR A 12 24.61 -18.38 24.15
C THR A 12 23.65 -18.62 22.99
N LEU A 13 22.88 -19.72 22.97
CA LEU A 13 22.00 -20.06 21.83
C LEU A 13 20.56 -20.44 22.24
N PRO A 14 19.80 -19.56 22.91
CA PRO A 14 18.35 -19.53 22.64
C PRO A 14 17.76 -18.12 22.39
N PHE A 15 18.51 -17.04 22.60
CA PHE A 15 17.98 -15.68 22.41
C PHE A 15 18.09 -15.14 20.99
N LEU A 16 18.92 -15.76 20.14
CA LEU A 16 19.11 -15.31 18.77
C LEU A 16 18.06 -15.84 17.78
N SER A 17 17.32 -16.91 18.09
CA SER A 17 16.39 -17.51 17.12
C SER A 17 15.02 -16.84 17.08
N SER A 18 14.46 -16.42 18.22
CA SER A 18 13.13 -15.79 18.27
C SER A 18 13.13 -14.34 17.80
N SER A 19 14.16 -13.57 18.15
CA SER A 19 14.27 -12.15 17.76
C SER A 19 14.63 -11.97 16.29
N SER A 20 15.46 -12.85 15.72
CA SER A 20 15.80 -12.76 14.29
C SER A 20 14.66 -13.23 13.39
N LEU A 21 13.89 -14.26 13.77
CA LEU A 21 12.65 -14.63 13.08
C LEU A 21 11.61 -13.50 13.15
N ALA A 22 11.42 -12.88 14.33
CA ALA A 22 10.51 -11.75 14.48
C ALA A 22 10.96 -10.49 13.68
N GLN A 23 12.27 -10.29 13.52
CA GLN A 23 12.81 -9.17 12.75
C GLN A 23 12.76 -9.41 11.24
N VAL A 24 12.81 -10.67 10.81
CA VAL A 24 12.52 -11.07 9.42
C VAL A 24 11.02 -10.91 9.12
N ASP A 25 10.14 -11.30 10.06
CA ASP A 25 8.69 -11.09 9.93
C ASP A 25 8.33 -9.60 9.81
N GLY A 26 9.04 -8.72 10.53
CA GLY A 26 8.79 -7.29 10.53
C GLY A 26 9.26 -6.52 9.29
N GLN A 27 10.04 -7.13 8.37
CA GLN A 27 10.61 -6.45 7.19
C GLN A 27 10.23 -7.09 5.85
N VAL A 28 9.33 -8.07 5.84
CA VAL A 28 8.91 -8.74 4.61
C VAL A 28 8.38 -7.73 3.59
N VAL A 29 7.55 -6.78 4.02
CA VAL A 29 6.98 -5.78 3.12
C VAL A 29 8.06 -4.86 2.54
N ALA A 30 9.02 -4.41 3.36
CA ALA A 30 10.13 -3.59 2.87
C ALA A 30 10.94 -4.30 1.77
N LEU A 31 11.18 -5.61 1.91
CA LEU A 31 11.88 -6.40 0.90
C LEU A 31 11.05 -6.58 -0.38
N LEU A 32 9.74 -6.79 -0.24
CA LEU A 32 8.80 -6.87 -1.36
C LEU A 32 8.75 -5.53 -2.13
N VAL A 33 8.68 -4.40 -1.43
CA VAL A 33 8.69 -3.06 -2.03
C VAL A 33 10.01 -2.79 -2.76
N GLN A 34 11.16 -3.14 -2.16
CA GLN A 34 12.45 -3.04 -2.83
C GLN A 34 12.54 -3.89 -4.10
N ASN A 35 11.86 -5.04 -4.13
CA ASN A 35 11.75 -5.87 -5.32
C ASN A 35 10.87 -5.18 -6.38
N LEU A 36 9.69 -4.70 -5.99
CA LEU A 36 8.75 -3.97 -6.86
C LEU A 36 9.40 -2.77 -7.56
N GLU A 37 10.28 -2.03 -6.89
CA GLU A 37 10.98 -0.89 -7.49
C GLU A 37 11.91 -1.25 -8.66
N ARG A 38 12.27 -2.54 -8.79
CA ARG A 38 13.22 -3.03 -9.80
C ARG A 38 12.54 -3.73 -10.97
N LEU A 39 11.25 -4.02 -10.87
CA LEU A 39 10.50 -4.73 -11.89
C LEU A 39 10.11 -3.78 -13.03
N ASP A 40 10.26 -4.26 -14.25
CA ASP A 40 9.85 -3.62 -15.50
C ASP A 40 8.55 -4.28 -16.01
N GLU A 41 7.42 -3.61 -15.78
CA GLU A 41 6.09 -4.10 -16.19
C GLU A 41 5.88 -4.14 -17.72
N SER A 42 6.86 -3.71 -18.52
CA SER A 42 6.84 -4.00 -19.97
C SER A 42 7.21 -5.45 -20.29
N VAL A 43 7.83 -6.15 -19.34
CA VAL A 43 8.11 -7.59 -19.39
C VAL A 43 6.98 -8.33 -18.68
N LYS A 44 6.31 -9.24 -19.39
CA LYS A 44 5.12 -9.94 -18.88
C LYS A 44 5.40 -10.67 -17.57
N GLU A 45 6.50 -11.39 -17.50
CA GLU A 45 6.90 -12.15 -16.30
C GLU A 45 7.14 -11.24 -15.09
N GLU A 46 7.62 -10.02 -15.31
CA GLU A 46 7.85 -9.05 -14.23
C GLU A 46 6.54 -8.33 -13.84
N ALA A 47 5.64 -8.08 -14.79
CA ALA A 47 4.28 -7.60 -14.52
C ALA A 47 3.48 -8.62 -13.67
N ASP A 48 3.61 -9.92 -13.97
CA ASP A 48 3.06 -11.00 -13.14
C ASP A 48 3.74 -11.01 -11.75
N GLY A 49 5.03 -10.66 -11.66
CA GLY A 49 5.76 -10.48 -10.41
C GLY A 49 5.19 -9.36 -9.53
N VAL A 50 4.82 -8.23 -10.14
CA VAL A 50 4.12 -7.13 -9.44
C VAL A 50 2.77 -7.62 -8.90
N HIS A 51 1.98 -8.29 -9.74
CA HIS A 51 0.67 -8.82 -9.36
C HIS A 51 0.77 -9.78 -8.17
N ASN A 52 1.68 -10.75 -8.23
CA ASN A 52 1.91 -11.71 -7.15
C ASN A 52 2.36 -11.03 -5.86
N THR A 53 3.13 -9.95 -5.95
CA THR A 53 3.57 -9.20 -4.77
C THR A 53 2.40 -8.47 -4.10
N LEU A 54 1.52 -7.85 -4.88
CA LEU A 54 0.30 -7.23 -4.36
C LEU A 54 -0.61 -8.27 -3.69
N ALA A 55 -0.75 -9.45 -4.30
CA ALA A 55 -1.51 -10.56 -3.70
C ALA A 55 -0.93 -11.04 -2.36
N ILE A 56 0.40 -11.12 -2.22
CA ILE A 56 1.01 -11.47 -0.93
C ILE A 56 0.65 -10.43 0.13
N ILE A 57 0.73 -9.15 -0.20
CA ILE A 57 0.43 -8.06 0.73
C ILE A 57 -1.04 -8.04 1.10
N GLU A 58 -1.94 -8.20 0.14
CA GLU A 58 -3.39 -8.30 0.38
C GLU A 58 -3.71 -9.43 1.36
N ASN A 59 -3.20 -10.65 1.09
CA ASN A 59 -3.39 -11.78 1.99
C ASN A 59 -2.84 -11.47 3.39
N MET A 60 -1.66 -10.86 3.50
CA MET A 60 -1.11 -10.46 4.80
C MET A 60 -2.02 -9.47 5.54
N ALA A 61 -2.57 -8.49 4.84
CA ALA A 61 -3.50 -7.50 5.40
C ALA A 61 -4.82 -8.14 5.86
N GLU A 62 -5.34 -9.11 5.11
CA GLU A 62 -6.56 -9.84 5.46
C GLU A 62 -6.38 -10.71 6.72
N PHE A 63 -5.25 -11.41 6.83
CA PHE A 63 -4.97 -12.28 7.97
C PHE A 63 -4.47 -11.52 9.21
N ARG A 64 -3.80 -10.39 9.04
CA ARG A 64 -3.19 -9.58 10.11
C ARG A 64 -3.32 -8.08 9.81
N PRO A 65 -4.47 -7.45 10.13
CA PRO A 65 -4.71 -6.04 9.89
C PRO A 65 -3.66 -5.11 10.54
N GLU A 66 -3.03 -5.55 11.63
CA GLU A 66 -1.91 -4.83 12.28
C GLU A 66 -0.71 -4.61 11.35
N VAL A 67 -0.53 -5.45 10.33
CA VAL A 67 0.54 -5.32 9.33
C VAL A 67 0.28 -4.15 8.38
N CYS A 68 -0.97 -3.69 8.20
CA CYS A 68 -1.30 -2.60 7.27
C CYS A 68 -0.56 -1.30 7.59
N ALA A 69 -0.43 -0.96 8.88
CA ALA A 69 0.28 0.24 9.30
C ALA A 69 1.79 0.13 9.02
N ASP A 70 2.38 -1.01 9.39
CA ASP A 70 3.80 -1.29 9.17
C ASP A 70 4.13 -1.37 7.67
N ALA A 71 3.25 -1.99 6.87
CA ALA A 71 3.41 -2.15 5.43
C ALA A 71 3.46 -0.79 4.72
N ALA A 72 2.54 0.11 5.07
CA ALA A 72 2.52 1.47 4.54
C ALA A 72 3.81 2.23 4.88
N GLN A 73 4.26 2.17 6.14
CA GLN A 73 5.52 2.77 6.62
C GLN A 73 6.76 2.20 5.93
N GLN A 74 6.72 0.93 5.52
CA GLN A 74 7.81 0.25 4.82
C GLN A 74 7.92 0.60 3.32
N GLY A 75 7.23 1.66 2.88
CA GLY A 75 7.35 2.22 1.53
C GLY A 75 6.25 1.79 0.56
N LEU A 76 5.36 0.89 0.97
CA LEU A 76 4.27 0.42 0.10
C LEU A 76 3.33 1.56 -0.29
N MET A 77 2.97 2.44 0.65
CA MET A 77 2.10 3.59 0.37
C MET A 77 2.70 4.48 -0.72
N GLN A 78 3.99 4.79 -0.61
CA GLN A 78 4.70 5.61 -1.58
C GLN A 78 4.76 4.94 -2.96
N TRP A 79 5.00 3.63 -3.00
CA TRP A 79 5.04 2.86 -4.23
C TRP A 79 3.68 2.83 -4.93
N LEU A 80 2.59 2.56 -4.19
CA LEU A 80 1.22 2.55 -4.72
C LEU A 80 0.82 3.90 -5.31
N LEU A 81 1.08 5.00 -4.59
CA LEU A 81 0.78 6.36 -5.08
C LEU A 81 1.57 6.69 -6.35
N LYS A 82 2.85 6.31 -6.42
CA LYS A 82 3.69 6.48 -7.60
C LYS A 82 3.13 5.69 -8.79
N ARG A 83 2.70 4.44 -8.57
CA ARG A 83 2.15 3.56 -9.60
C ARG A 83 0.79 4.04 -10.11
N LEU A 84 -0.10 4.49 -9.23
CA LEU A 84 -1.40 5.06 -9.62
C LEU A 84 -1.25 6.36 -10.41
N LYS A 85 -0.32 7.24 -10.00
CA LYS A 85 -0.03 8.52 -10.68
C LYS A 85 0.68 8.34 -12.03
N ALA A 86 1.30 7.19 -12.29
CA ALA A 86 2.05 6.94 -13.50
C ALA A 86 1.18 7.19 -14.76
N LYS A 87 1.75 7.90 -15.73
CA LYS A 87 1.09 8.20 -17.02
C LYS A 87 1.20 7.00 -17.95
N MET A 88 0.52 5.93 -17.59
CA MET A 88 0.42 4.70 -18.37
C MET A 88 -1.05 4.32 -18.61
N PRO A 89 -1.34 3.52 -19.65
CA PRO A 89 -2.67 2.97 -19.87
C PRO A 89 -3.17 2.21 -18.64
N PHE A 90 -4.50 2.06 -18.56
CA PHE A 90 -5.11 1.17 -17.58
C PHE A 90 -4.64 -0.27 -17.82
N ASP A 91 -4.32 -0.97 -16.72
CA ASP A 91 -3.98 -2.39 -16.69
C ASP A 91 -4.45 -3.02 -15.37
N ALA A 92 -4.43 -4.35 -15.32
CA ALA A 92 -4.89 -5.10 -14.15
C ALA A 92 -4.08 -4.76 -12.89
N ASN A 93 -2.78 -4.46 -13.01
CA ASN A 93 -1.96 -4.06 -11.87
C ASN A 93 -2.36 -2.67 -11.32
N LYS A 94 -2.79 -1.74 -12.18
CA LYS A 94 -3.31 -0.44 -11.74
C LYS A 94 -4.63 -0.59 -10.99
N LEU A 95 -5.53 -1.45 -11.46
CA LEU A 95 -6.74 -1.83 -10.73
C LEU A 95 -6.36 -2.41 -9.36
N TYR A 96 -5.44 -3.37 -9.31
CA TYR A 96 -5.05 -4.03 -8.07
C TYR A 96 -4.39 -3.06 -7.07
N CYS A 97 -3.61 -2.10 -7.57
CA CYS A 97 -3.06 -1.03 -6.72
C CYS A 97 -4.16 -0.20 -6.04
N SER A 98 -5.29 0.05 -6.73
CA SER A 98 -6.40 0.81 -6.14
C SER A 98 -7.08 0.05 -5.01
N GLU A 99 -7.22 -1.27 -5.14
CA GLU A 99 -7.80 -2.16 -4.13
C GLU A 99 -6.90 -2.26 -2.90
N VAL A 100 -5.61 -2.56 -3.09
CA VAL A 100 -4.64 -2.62 -1.97
C VAL A 100 -4.56 -1.28 -1.25
N LEU A 101 -4.62 -0.14 -1.97
CA LEU A 101 -4.65 1.17 -1.34
C LEU A 101 -5.91 1.37 -0.46
N ALA A 102 -7.08 0.94 -0.94
CA ALA A 102 -8.32 1.02 -0.18
C ALA A 102 -8.24 0.17 1.10
N ILE A 103 -7.67 -1.05 1.02
CA ILE A 103 -7.42 -1.94 2.17
C ILE A 103 -6.50 -1.27 3.19
N LEU A 104 -5.36 -0.71 2.76
CA LEU A 104 -4.42 -0.05 3.68
C LEU A 104 -5.04 1.13 4.43
N LEU A 105 -5.96 1.86 3.81
CA LEU A 105 -6.61 3.02 4.43
C LEU A 105 -7.80 2.62 5.30
N GLN A 106 -8.29 1.37 5.20
CA GLN A 106 -9.44 0.91 5.95
C GLN A 106 -9.12 0.90 7.45
N ASN A 107 -9.90 1.65 8.24
CA ASN A 107 -9.82 1.70 9.69
C ASN A 107 -8.42 2.03 10.29
N THR A 108 -7.53 2.67 9.54
CA THR A 108 -6.14 2.94 9.98
C THR A 108 -5.80 4.42 9.87
N ASP A 109 -5.89 5.17 10.97
CA ASP A 109 -5.65 6.63 10.97
C ASP A 109 -4.20 7.00 10.63
N ASP A 110 -3.22 6.22 11.06
CA ASP A 110 -1.80 6.43 10.72
C ASP A 110 -1.57 6.40 9.21
N ASN A 111 -2.23 5.46 8.51
CA ASN A 111 -2.14 5.36 7.05
C ASN A 111 -2.87 6.51 6.35
N ARG A 112 -3.97 7.02 6.94
CA ARG A 112 -4.68 8.19 6.43
C ARG A 112 -3.84 9.46 6.56
N GLU A 113 -3.13 9.64 7.67
CA GLU A 113 -2.23 10.79 7.84
C GLU A 113 -1.06 10.69 6.85
N MET A 114 -0.42 9.52 6.76
CA MET A 114 0.69 9.29 5.81
C MET A 114 0.28 9.54 4.36
N LEU A 115 -0.88 9.05 3.93
CA LEU A 115 -1.42 9.33 2.60
C LEU A 115 -1.51 10.85 2.37
N GLY A 116 -2.01 11.59 3.36
CA GLY A 116 -2.05 13.04 3.33
C GLY A 116 -0.68 13.66 3.15
N GLU A 117 0.29 13.27 3.99
CA GLU A 117 1.68 13.77 3.96
C GLU A 117 2.40 13.53 2.64
N LEU A 118 2.03 12.46 1.93
CA LEU A 118 2.58 12.10 0.61
C LEU A 118 1.84 12.73 -0.58
N ASP A 119 1.04 13.79 -0.33
CA ASP A 119 0.17 14.42 -1.33
C ASP A 119 -0.81 13.43 -2.01
N GLY A 120 -1.16 12.35 -1.31
CA GLY A 120 -1.99 11.27 -1.84
C GLY A 120 -3.44 11.71 -2.12
N ILE A 121 -3.95 12.72 -1.41
CA ILE A 121 -5.27 13.31 -1.70
C ILE A 121 -5.30 13.91 -3.12
N ASP A 122 -4.27 14.64 -3.51
CA ASP A 122 -4.17 15.21 -4.86
C ASP A 122 -4.04 14.10 -5.92
N VAL A 123 -3.32 13.01 -5.61
CA VAL A 123 -3.23 11.83 -6.49
C VAL A 123 -4.61 11.21 -6.72
N LEU A 124 -5.37 10.97 -5.64
CA LEU A 124 -6.73 10.41 -5.73
C LEU A 124 -7.65 11.31 -6.55
N LEU A 125 -7.67 12.61 -6.27
CA LEU A 125 -8.46 13.58 -7.03
C LEU A 125 -8.07 13.63 -8.50
N GLN A 126 -6.77 13.57 -8.79
CA GLN A 126 -6.28 13.54 -10.18
C GLN A 126 -6.75 12.28 -10.91
N GLN A 127 -6.68 11.10 -10.28
CA GLN A 127 -7.16 9.85 -10.91
C GLN A 127 -8.68 9.87 -11.10
N LEU A 128 -9.45 10.32 -10.11
CA LEU A 128 -10.91 10.43 -10.21
C LEU A 128 -11.35 11.45 -11.28
N SER A 129 -10.54 12.49 -11.51
CA SER A 129 -10.84 13.52 -12.52
C SER A 129 -10.92 13.01 -13.95
N VAL A 130 -10.39 11.81 -14.23
CA VAL A 130 -10.50 11.15 -15.54
C VAL A 130 -11.96 10.78 -15.84
N PHE A 131 -12.75 10.45 -14.81
CA PHE A 131 -14.13 9.98 -14.92
C PHE A 131 -15.18 11.11 -14.89
N LYS A 132 -14.77 12.39 -14.79
CA LYS A 132 -15.68 13.53 -14.58
C LYS A 132 -16.59 13.91 -15.77
N ARG A 133 -16.35 13.38 -16.97
CA ARG A 133 -17.10 13.72 -18.20
C ARG A 133 -17.69 12.52 -18.92
N HIS A 134 -17.18 11.33 -18.62
CA HIS A 134 -17.55 10.09 -19.28
C HIS A 134 -17.68 9.05 -18.17
N ASN A 135 -18.78 8.29 -18.19
CA ASN A 135 -18.91 7.12 -17.33
C ASN A 135 -17.69 6.20 -17.55
N PRO A 136 -17.24 5.46 -16.50
CA PRO A 136 -16.15 4.50 -16.64
C PRO A 136 -16.40 3.57 -17.83
N GLY A 137 -15.34 3.20 -18.56
CA GLY A 137 -15.49 2.39 -19.76
C GLY A 137 -15.91 0.95 -19.42
N PRO A 138 -15.00 -0.03 -19.47
CA PRO A 138 -15.26 -1.40 -19.06
C PRO A 138 -15.46 -1.53 -17.53
N ALA A 139 -16.08 -2.63 -17.09
CA ALA A 139 -16.38 -2.89 -15.67
C ALA A 139 -15.16 -2.77 -14.74
N GLU A 140 -13.97 -3.13 -15.23
CA GLU A 140 -12.72 -3.04 -14.48
C GLU A 140 -12.31 -1.58 -14.18
N GLU A 141 -12.58 -0.63 -15.10
CA GLU A 141 -12.33 0.79 -14.84
C GLU A 141 -13.34 1.37 -13.84
N GLN A 142 -14.58 0.87 -13.88
CA GLN A 142 -15.60 1.21 -12.88
C GLN A 142 -15.17 0.75 -11.49
N GLU A 143 -14.70 -0.50 -11.38
CA GLU A 143 -14.20 -1.07 -10.13
C GLU A 143 -13.01 -0.26 -9.58
N MET A 144 -12.07 0.13 -10.44
CA MET A 144 -10.97 1.01 -10.02
C MET A 144 -11.48 2.36 -9.51
N MET A 145 -12.47 2.95 -10.18
CA MET A 145 -13.08 4.21 -9.74
C MET A 145 -13.73 4.06 -8.35
N GLU A 146 -14.45 2.96 -8.11
CA GLU A 146 -15.08 2.64 -6.82
C GLU A 146 -14.03 2.49 -5.72
N ASN A 147 -12.95 1.74 -5.97
CA ASN A 147 -11.82 1.59 -5.04
C ASN A 147 -11.16 2.94 -4.70
N LEU A 148 -10.98 3.83 -5.69
CA LEU A 148 -10.43 5.17 -5.47
C LEU A 148 -11.38 6.06 -4.64
N PHE A 149 -12.69 5.92 -4.82
CA PHE A 149 -13.68 6.59 -3.98
C PHE A 149 -13.66 6.07 -2.55
N ASP A 150 -13.54 4.75 -2.35
CA ASP A 150 -13.44 4.14 -1.02
C ASP A 150 -12.17 4.62 -0.29
N ALA A 151 -11.04 4.65 -0.99
CA ALA A 151 -9.79 5.21 -0.48
C ALA A 151 -9.95 6.69 -0.09
N LEU A 152 -10.58 7.51 -0.96
CA LEU A 152 -10.81 8.92 -0.69
C LEU A 152 -11.75 9.12 0.51
N CYS A 153 -12.88 8.43 0.55
CA CYS A 153 -13.84 8.49 1.65
C CYS A 153 -13.18 8.08 2.98
N SER A 154 -12.41 7.00 2.99
CA SER A 154 -11.66 6.58 4.18
C SER A 154 -10.66 7.66 4.61
N SER A 155 -9.91 8.25 3.68
CA SER A 155 -8.94 9.31 3.98
C SER A 155 -9.58 10.55 4.61
N LEU A 156 -10.80 10.92 4.20
CA LEU A 156 -11.56 12.09 4.69
C LEU A 156 -12.19 11.88 6.08
N MET A 157 -12.16 10.65 6.60
CA MET A 157 -12.50 10.39 8.01
C MET A 157 -11.50 11.08 8.95
N LEU A 158 -10.26 11.27 8.50
CA LEU A 158 -9.25 12.02 9.22
C LEU A 158 -9.38 13.53 8.93
N SER A 159 -9.40 14.34 9.98
CA SER A 159 -9.70 15.78 9.87
C SER A 159 -8.63 16.55 9.09
N SER A 160 -7.35 16.19 9.23
CA SER A 160 -6.23 16.82 8.52
C SER A 160 -6.35 16.72 7.00
N ASN A 161 -6.92 15.62 6.49
CA ASN A 161 -7.12 15.39 5.06
C ASN A 161 -8.27 16.21 4.46
N ARG A 162 -9.20 16.72 5.27
CA ARG A 162 -10.30 17.57 4.77
C ARG A 162 -9.76 18.90 4.24
N ASP A 163 -8.78 19.48 4.93
CA ASP A 163 -8.11 20.69 4.46
C ASP A 163 -7.30 20.44 3.18
N ARG A 164 -6.64 19.28 3.07
CA ARG A 164 -5.92 18.85 1.86
C ARG A 164 -6.90 18.70 0.69
N PHE A 165 -8.04 18.07 0.90
CA PHE A 165 -9.11 17.89 -0.10
C PHE A 165 -9.70 19.22 -0.58
N LEU A 166 -9.95 20.16 0.34
CA LEU A 166 -10.41 21.50 -0.02
C LEU A 166 -9.38 22.26 -0.88
N LYS A 167 -8.10 22.15 -0.53
CA LYS A 167 -7.00 22.76 -1.31
C LYS A 167 -6.85 22.12 -2.70
N GLY A 168 -7.08 20.82 -2.81
CA GLY A 168 -7.04 20.07 -4.08
C GLY A 168 -8.27 20.26 -4.98
N GLU A 169 -9.15 21.22 -4.68
CA GLU A 169 -10.41 21.46 -5.42
C GLU A 169 -11.35 20.24 -5.43
N GLY A 170 -11.31 19.43 -4.37
CA GLY A 170 -12.11 18.21 -4.28
C GLY A 170 -13.62 18.45 -4.39
N LEU A 171 -14.13 19.53 -3.79
CA LEU A 171 -15.55 19.90 -3.89
C LEU A 171 -15.97 20.23 -5.33
N GLN A 172 -15.11 20.92 -6.08
CA GLN A 172 -15.35 21.26 -7.48
C GLN A 172 -15.39 20.00 -8.34
N LEU A 173 -14.48 19.04 -8.07
CA LEU A 173 -14.50 17.76 -8.76
C LEU A 173 -15.79 16.97 -8.46
N MET A 174 -16.19 16.87 -7.19
CA MET A 174 -17.43 16.17 -6.82
C MET A 174 -18.66 16.78 -7.50
N ASN A 175 -18.76 18.11 -7.57
CA ASN A 175 -19.85 18.79 -8.27
C ASN A 175 -19.89 18.53 -9.78
N LEU A 176 -18.75 18.20 -10.39
CA LEU A 176 -18.70 17.83 -11.82
C LEU A 176 -19.09 16.38 -12.08
N MET A 177 -19.07 15.53 -11.05
CA MET A 177 -19.37 14.09 -11.13
C MET A 177 -20.81 13.75 -10.74
N LEU A 178 -21.57 14.72 -10.19
CA LEU A 178 -23.00 14.63 -9.89
C LEU A 178 -23.86 14.92 -11.13
#